data_AF-A0A957AGS7-F1
#
_entry.id   AF-A0A957AGS7-F1
#
_cell.length_a   1.000
_cell.length_b   1.000
_cell.length_c   1.000
_cell.angle_alpha   90.00
_cell.angle_beta   90.00
_cell.angle_gamma   90.00
#
_symmetry.space_group_name_H-M   'P 1'
#
loop_
_entity.id
_entity.type
_entity.pdbx_description
1 polymer ?
#
loop_
_entity_poly.entity_id
_entity_poly.type
_entity_poly.pdbx_seq_one_letter_code
_entity_poly.pdbx_strand_id
1 'polypeptide(L)'
;MRTGVAYFGNRTVRHVAADLEDIAASGFDYVVHCSTESDLIWGKETMREIYRISHELGLEVHADPWGVAGVFGGEAMSKFVTWETDICQVLADGSRIGAACLNQPKLMDWLHAWIDAAVDQGVDALFFDELHWYPGDLWYIGRIIGPDSERWSCRCDVCLELFRDRYGHEMPAVLDDEVRAFRQQAVYDVTVDLIGYGHAQGVRNGLCLLPHGMTFDLVGVPDWTPFLQIPGLDFFGTDPYWRAGAEVPLEPYVRPNAAAVREICATFGVPNQFWIQGYNLPNGAEWEAARAIEIAVEEGMTDLAVWAYRGCEAMSALWPGNIDTTWETVVRALQNANDCS
;
A
#
# COMPACT_ATOMS: atom_id res chain seq x y z
N MET A 1 -10.59 -6.11 -19.14
CA MET A 1 -10.05 -5.44 -17.95
C MET A 1 -9.57 -6.51 -16.98
N ARG A 2 -8.56 -6.23 -16.15
CA ARG A 2 -8.08 -7.15 -15.11
C ARG A 2 -8.61 -6.70 -13.74
N THR A 3 -8.99 -7.62 -12.86
CA THR A 3 -9.55 -7.27 -11.55
C THR A 3 -8.89 -7.98 -10.38
N GLY A 4 -8.61 -7.21 -9.33
CA GLY A 4 -8.00 -7.69 -8.09
C GLY A 4 -8.84 -7.40 -6.85
N VAL A 5 -8.60 -8.15 -5.79
CA VAL A 5 -9.17 -7.86 -4.46
C VAL A 5 -8.12 -8.08 -3.38
N ALA A 6 -8.05 -7.15 -2.44
CA ALA A 6 -7.24 -7.36 -1.24
C ALA A 6 -7.94 -8.30 -0.26
N TYR A 7 -7.16 -9.18 0.37
CA TYR A 7 -7.66 -10.16 1.32
C TYR A 7 -6.82 -10.21 2.60
N PHE A 8 -7.50 -10.01 3.74
CA PHE A 8 -6.95 -10.11 5.09
C PHE A 8 -8.00 -10.61 6.08
N GLY A 9 -7.61 -10.79 7.34
CA GLY A 9 -8.56 -11.00 8.45
C GLY A 9 -8.66 -12.43 8.96
N ASN A 10 -8.22 -13.42 8.19
CA ASN A 10 -8.18 -14.80 8.62
C ASN A 10 -6.96 -15.55 8.09
N ARG A 11 -6.47 -16.48 8.91
CA ARG A 11 -5.40 -17.45 8.59
C ARG A 11 -5.81 -18.89 8.86
N THR A 12 -7.06 -19.10 9.25
CA THR A 12 -7.62 -20.44 9.42
C THR A 12 -7.99 -20.98 8.04
N VAL A 13 -7.16 -21.86 7.49
CA VAL A 13 -7.23 -22.36 6.10
C VAL A 13 -8.64 -22.74 5.63
N ARG A 14 -9.44 -23.46 6.45
CA ARG A 14 -10.82 -23.85 6.07
C ARG A 14 -11.76 -22.68 5.78
N HIS A 15 -11.54 -21.53 6.40
CA HIS A 15 -12.36 -20.34 6.23
C HIS A 15 -11.81 -19.51 5.06
N VAL A 16 -10.49 -19.37 4.98
CA VAL A 16 -9.81 -18.72 3.85
C VAL A 16 -10.18 -19.40 2.53
N ALA A 17 -10.24 -20.73 2.50
CA ALA A 17 -10.65 -21.47 1.31
C ALA A 17 -12.07 -21.10 0.84
N ALA A 18 -13.03 -20.97 1.76
CA ALA A 18 -14.40 -20.57 1.43
C ALA A 18 -14.47 -19.13 0.91
N ASP A 19 -13.71 -18.22 1.51
CA ASP A 19 -13.63 -16.82 1.06
C ASP A 19 -12.98 -16.74 -0.34
N LEU A 20 -11.92 -17.52 -0.59
CA LEU A 20 -11.26 -17.58 -1.90
C LEU A 20 -12.16 -18.19 -2.97
N GLU A 21 -12.98 -19.20 -2.64
CA GLU A 21 -13.99 -19.76 -3.55
C GLU A 21 -15.02 -18.68 -3.95
N ASP A 22 -15.47 -17.86 -3.00
CA ASP A 22 -16.38 -16.74 -3.25
C ASP A 22 -15.73 -15.63 -4.08
N ILE A 23 -14.45 -15.31 -3.81
CA ILE A 23 -13.66 -14.37 -4.62
C ILE A 23 -13.55 -14.86 -6.07
N ALA A 24 -13.15 -16.12 -6.27
CA ALA A 24 -13.04 -16.70 -7.62
C ALA A 24 -14.41 -16.72 -8.32
N ALA A 25 -15.48 -17.11 -7.62
CA ALA A 25 -16.84 -17.12 -8.16
C ALA A 25 -17.35 -15.71 -8.51
N SER A 26 -16.85 -14.67 -7.84
CA SER A 26 -17.17 -13.27 -8.13
C SER A 26 -16.48 -12.74 -9.39
N GLY A 27 -15.52 -13.48 -9.95
CA GLY A 27 -14.85 -13.18 -11.21
C GLY A 27 -13.60 -12.31 -11.08
N PHE A 28 -12.92 -12.35 -9.93
CA PHE A 28 -11.60 -11.72 -9.78
C PHE A 28 -10.51 -12.56 -10.45
N ASP A 29 -9.49 -11.90 -11.00
CA ASP A 29 -8.34 -12.54 -11.63
C ASP A 29 -7.20 -12.82 -10.63
N TYR A 30 -7.11 -12.01 -9.57
CA TYR A 30 -6.05 -12.12 -8.58
C TYR A 30 -6.47 -11.65 -7.18
N VAL A 31 -5.70 -12.11 -6.19
CA VAL A 31 -5.86 -11.73 -4.78
C VAL A 31 -4.56 -11.13 -4.27
N VAL A 32 -4.68 -9.96 -3.65
CA VAL A 32 -3.59 -9.33 -2.91
C VAL A 32 -3.68 -9.76 -1.45
N HIS A 33 -2.84 -10.70 -1.05
CA HIS A 33 -2.78 -11.20 0.32
C HIS A 33 -1.92 -10.27 1.18
N CYS A 34 -2.56 -9.60 2.12
CA CYS A 34 -1.89 -8.76 3.12
C CYS A 34 -1.03 -9.64 4.04
N SER A 35 0.26 -9.76 3.74
CA SER A 35 1.17 -10.72 4.36
C SER A 35 2.02 -9.99 5.41
N THR A 36 1.62 -10.15 6.66
CA THR A 36 2.13 -9.36 7.79
C THR A 36 3.40 -9.96 8.38
N GLU A 37 4.04 -9.24 9.31
CA GLU A 37 5.13 -9.82 10.10
C GLU A 37 4.71 -11.04 10.92
N SER A 38 3.43 -11.12 11.34
CA SER A 38 2.93 -12.29 12.04
C SER A 38 2.98 -13.53 11.14
N ASP A 39 2.69 -13.35 9.86
CA ASP A 39 2.76 -14.40 8.86
C ASP A 39 4.21 -14.81 8.59
N LEU A 40 5.12 -13.84 8.51
CA LEU A 40 6.55 -14.10 8.38
C LEU A 40 7.11 -14.92 9.57
N ILE A 41 6.73 -14.57 10.79
CA ILE A 41 7.32 -15.15 12.01
C ILE A 41 6.68 -16.51 12.35
N TRP A 42 5.35 -16.66 12.18
CA TRP A 42 4.61 -17.84 12.65
C TRP A 42 3.78 -18.53 11.58
N GLY A 43 3.52 -17.87 10.46
CA GLY A 43 2.51 -18.28 9.48
C GLY A 43 3.05 -18.77 8.14
N LYS A 44 4.37 -18.98 7.96
CA LYS A 44 4.95 -19.29 6.64
C LYS A 44 4.26 -20.44 5.90
N GLU A 45 4.11 -21.59 6.56
CA GLU A 45 3.43 -22.75 5.97
C GLU A 45 1.93 -22.52 5.77
N THR A 46 1.30 -21.72 6.63
CA THR A 46 -0.10 -21.33 6.47
C THR A 46 -0.29 -20.46 5.23
N MET A 47 0.59 -19.49 5.00
CA MET A 47 0.55 -18.64 3.81
C MET A 47 0.84 -19.44 2.54
N ARG A 48 1.83 -20.36 2.57
CA ARG A 48 2.08 -21.30 1.47
C ARG A 48 0.81 -22.07 1.08
N GLU A 49 0.08 -22.58 2.07
CA GLU A 49 -1.17 -23.31 1.81
C GLU A 49 -2.28 -22.40 1.27
N ILE A 50 -2.39 -21.17 1.77
CA ILE A 50 -3.36 -20.18 1.28
C ILE A 50 -3.07 -19.83 -0.19
N TYR A 51 -1.80 -19.57 -0.54
CA TYR A 51 -1.40 -19.25 -1.92
C TYR A 51 -1.67 -20.43 -2.86
N ARG A 52 -1.34 -21.66 -2.42
CA ARG A 52 -1.65 -22.88 -3.16
C ARG A 52 -3.15 -22.99 -3.46
N ILE A 53 -4.02 -22.71 -2.49
CA ILE A 53 -5.49 -22.74 -2.69
C ILE A 53 -5.93 -21.63 -3.66
N SER A 54 -5.39 -20.41 -3.55
CA SER A 54 -5.65 -19.33 -4.51
C SER A 54 -5.32 -19.78 -5.94
N HIS A 55 -4.15 -20.38 -6.16
CA HIS A 55 -3.76 -20.90 -7.48
C HIS A 55 -4.67 -22.03 -7.98
N GLU A 56 -5.09 -22.95 -7.12
CA GLU A 56 -6.02 -24.02 -7.48
C GLU A 56 -7.39 -23.50 -7.94
N LEU A 57 -7.79 -22.34 -7.43
CA LEU A 57 -9.01 -21.63 -7.82
C LEU A 57 -8.81 -20.74 -9.06
N GLY A 58 -7.60 -20.73 -9.64
CA GLY A 58 -7.27 -19.94 -10.83
C GLY A 58 -6.97 -18.47 -10.54
N LEU A 59 -6.78 -18.10 -9.27
CA LEU A 59 -6.42 -16.75 -8.86
C LEU A 59 -4.90 -16.61 -8.85
N GLU A 60 -4.40 -15.53 -9.45
CA GLU A 60 -3.01 -15.13 -9.26
C GLU A 60 -2.81 -14.56 -7.84
N VAL A 61 -1.62 -14.78 -7.27
CA VAL A 61 -1.29 -14.44 -5.89
C VAL A 61 -0.33 -13.25 -5.87
N HIS A 62 -0.79 -12.13 -5.32
CA HIS A 62 0.08 -11.02 -4.96
C HIS A 62 0.31 -11.01 -3.45
N ALA A 63 1.50 -10.63 -3.01
CA ALA A 63 1.82 -10.45 -1.59
C ALA A 63 2.10 -8.97 -1.30
N ASP A 64 1.41 -8.44 -0.30
CA ASP A 64 1.55 -7.08 0.20
C ASP A 64 2.23 -7.10 1.58
N PRO A 65 3.33 -6.35 1.83
CA PRO A 65 4.00 -6.25 3.11
C PRO A 65 3.22 -5.38 4.12
N TRP A 66 1.95 -5.71 4.31
CA TRP A 66 0.96 -4.89 5.01
C TRP A 66 1.38 -4.58 6.45
N GLY A 67 1.61 -3.30 6.74
CA GLY A 67 2.11 -2.78 8.02
C GLY A 67 3.51 -3.26 8.43
N VAL A 68 4.25 -3.95 7.55
CA VAL A 68 5.59 -4.47 7.86
C VAL A 68 6.53 -3.33 8.19
N ALA A 69 7.25 -3.48 9.31
CA ALA A 69 8.14 -2.49 9.91
C ALA A 69 7.50 -1.11 10.20
N GLY A 70 6.18 -0.97 10.07
CA GLY A 70 5.45 0.30 10.17
C GLY A 70 5.78 1.28 9.03
N VAL A 71 6.19 0.78 7.87
CA VAL A 71 6.63 1.62 6.73
C VAL A 71 5.87 1.38 5.44
N PHE A 72 4.86 0.51 5.44
CA PHE A 72 3.93 0.28 4.32
C PHE A 72 2.51 0.55 4.77
N GLY A 73 1.60 0.68 3.79
CA GLY A 73 0.16 0.79 4.02
C GLY A 73 -0.38 -0.34 4.90
N GLY A 74 -1.49 -0.06 5.59
CA GLY A 74 -2.23 -1.04 6.38
C GLY A 74 -2.24 -0.87 7.90
N GLU A 75 -3.19 -1.54 8.55
CA GLU A 75 -3.41 -1.44 9.99
C GLU A 75 -2.74 -2.56 10.81
N ALA A 76 -1.95 -3.43 10.17
CA ALA A 76 -1.18 -4.44 10.89
C ALA A 76 -0.08 -3.80 11.74
N MET A 77 0.06 -4.29 12.97
CA MET A 77 1.09 -3.81 13.88
C MET A 77 2.43 -4.47 13.57
N SER A 78 3.51 -3.68 13.51
CA SER A 78 4.87 -4.21 13.42
C SER A 78 5.37 -4.66 14.79
N LYS A 79 5.80 -5.92 14.87
CA LYS A 79 6.54 -6.48 15.99
C LYS A 79 8.03 -6.22 15.88
N PHE A 80 8.58 -6.14 14.67
CA PHE A 80 9.98 -5.89 14.39
C PHE A 80 10.49 -4.64 15.13
N VAL A 81 9.76 -3.53 15.04
CA VAL A 81 10.07 -2.26 15.72
C VAL A 81 9.93 -2.31 17.25
N THR A 82 9.30 -3.36 17.79
CA THR A 82 9.24 -3.60 19.25
C THR A 82 10.44 -4.41 19.76
N TRP A 83 11.10 -5.16 18.87
CA TRP A 83 12.32 -5.91 19.17
C TRP A 83 13.57 -5.05 18.93
N GLU A 84 13.58 -4.31 17.82
CA GLU A 84 14.69 -3.47 17.39
C GLU A 84 14.33 -1.99 17.61
N THR A 85 14.17 -1.58 18.87
CA THR A 85 13.73 -0.19 19.16
C THR A 85 14.76 0.88 18.79
N ASP A 86 16.01 0.48 18.55
CA ASP A 86 17.13 1.33 18.13
C ASP A 86 17.01 1.80 16.67
N ILE A 87 16.33 1.04 15.82
CA ILE A 87 16.12 1.39 14.41
C ILE A 87 14.89 2.27 14.17
N CYS A 88 14.08 2.48 15.21
CA CYS A 88 12.87 3.27 15.12
C CYS A 88 13.13 4.70 14.65
N GLN A 89 12.17 5.25 13.92
CA GLN A 89 12.17 6.65 13.50
C GLN A 89 12.17 7.57 14.73
N VAL A 90 12.97 8.63 14.65
CA VAL A 90 13.04 9.69 15.66
C VAL A 90 12.42 10.95 15.06
N LEU A 91 11.48 11.56 15.76
CA LEU A 91 10.81 12.77 15.33
C LEU A 91 11.67 14.03 15.54
N ALA A 92 11.23 15.14 14.96
CA ALA A 92 11.80 16.47 15.16
C ALA A 92 12.00 16.87 16.64
N ASP A 93 11.09 16.43 17.51
CA ASP A 93 11.11 16.68 18.95
C ASP A 93 12.00 15.69 19.75
N GLY A 94 12.64 14.73 19.08
CA GLY A 94 13.47 13.69 19.67
C GLY A 94 12.71 12.46 20.19
N SER A 95 11.37 12.44 20.10
CA SER A 95 10.58 11.26 20.45
C SER A 95 10.74 10.14 19.43
N ARG A 96 10.64 8.89 19.87
CA ARG A 96 10.69 7.70 19.00
C ARG A 96 9.28 7.23 18.67
N ILE A 97 9.09 6.77 17.44
CA ILE A 97 7.83 6.18 16.97
C ILE A 97 8.07 4.73 16.56
N GLY A 98 7.07 3.86 16.77
CA GLY A 98 7.10 2.45 16.38
C GLY A 98 6.99 2.22 14.87
N ALA A 99 7.92 2.80 14.11
CA ALA A 99 8.11 2.59 12.68
C ALA A 99 9.62 2.59 12.42
N ALA A 100 10.13 1.68 11.59
CA ALA A 100 11.56 1.59 11.29
C ALA A 100 12.02 2.78 10.45
N CYS A 101 13.24 3.25 10.67
CA CYS A 101 13.84 4.26 9.80
C CYS A 101 14.26 3.64 8.46
N LEU A 102 13.87 4.27 7.35
CA LEU A 102 14.16 3.78 6.00
C LEU A 102 15.65 3.68 5.67
N ASN A 103 16.50 4.43 6.39
CA ASN A 103 17.95 4.42 6.20
C ASN A 103 18.68 3.37 7.06
N GLN A 104 17.97 2.56 7.84
CA GLN A 104 18.60 1.56 8.71
C GLN A 104 18.90 0.27 7.95
N PRO A 105 20.16 -0.22 7.94
CA PRO A 105 20.48 -1.47 7.24
C PRO A 105 19.67 -2.68 7.71
N LYS A 106 19.38 -2.76 9.02
CA LYS A 106 18.55 -3.83 9.60
C LYS A 106 17.13 -3.86 9.01
N LEU A 107 16.59 -2.72 8.55
CA LEU A 107 15.30 -2.70 7.86
C LEU A 107 15.42 -3.47 6.55
N MET A 108 16.47 -3.23 5.76
CA MET A 108 16.66 -3.91 4.48
C MET A 108 16.80 -5.42 4.66
N ASP A 109 17.58 -5.86 5.64
CA ASP A 109 17.69 -7.29 5.99
C ASP A 109 16.31 -7.91 6.31
N TRP A 110 15.46 -7.17 7.02
CA TRP A 110 14.12 -7.61 7.39
C TRP A 110 13.17 -7.69 6.18
N LEU A 111 13.22 -6.69 5.30
CA LEU A 111 12.40 -6.66 4.09
C LEU A 111 12.83 -7.72 3.07
N HIS A 112 14.13 -7.98 2.92
CA HIS A 112 14.62 -9.11 2.12
C HIS A 112 14.15 -10.44 2.68
N ALA A 113 14.22 -10.63 4.00
CA ALA A 113 13.70 -11.85 4.62
C ALA A 113 12.19 -12.03 4.43
N TRP A 114 11.43 -10.93 4.35
CA TRP A 114 10.02 -10.95 3.99
C TRP A 114 9.81 -11.35 2.53
N ILE A 115 10.57 -10.75 1.60
CA ILE A 115 10.52 -11.10 0.17
C ILE A 115 10.87 -12.58 -0.04
N ASP A 116 11.96 -13.05 0.55
CA ASP A 116 12.38 -14.46 0.48
C ASP A 116 11.26 -15.41 0.92
N ALA A 117 10.53 -15.05 1.97
CA ALA A 117 9.41 -15.86 2.44
C ALA A 117 8.23 -15.84 1.45
N ALA A 118 7.88 -14.69 0.89
CA ALA A 118 6.80 -14.58 -0.09
C ALA A 118 7.13 -15.37 -1.37
N VAL A 119 8.37 -15.25 -1.86
CA VAL A 119 8.87 -16.02 -3.02
C VAL A 119 8.86 -17.53 -2.72
N ASP A 120 9.40 -17.94 -1.58
CA ASP A 120 9.40 -19.35 -1.15
C ASP A 120 7.98 -19.93 -1.04
N GLN A 121 7.00 -19.14 -0.61
CA GLN A 121 5.60 -19.51 -0.51
C GLN A 121 4.89 -19.62 -1.88
N GLY A 122 5.48 -19.08 -2.95
CA GLY A 122 4.99 -19.18 -4.32
C GLY A 122 4.21 -17.95 -4.80
N VAL A 123 4.56 -16.74 -4.38
CA VAL A 123 3.92 -15.52 -4.89
C VAL A 123 4.16 -15.31 -6.41
N ASP A 124 3.18 -14.76 -7.12
CA ASP A 124 3.32 -14.37 -8.54
C ASP A 124 3.81 -12.92 -8.72
N ALA A 125 3.43 -12.03 -7.80
CA ALA A 125 3.91 -10.66 -7.75
C ALA A 125 4.03 -10.13 -6.31
N LEU A 126 5.07 -9.35 -6.05
CA LEU A 126 5.20 -8.53 -4.85
C LEU A 126 4.48 -7.20 -5.12
N PHE A 127 3.60 -6.79 -4.22
CA PHE A 127 2.88 -5.52 -4.31
C PHE A 127 3.33 -4.61 -3.17
N PHE A 128 4.18 -3.62 -3.48
CA PHE A 128 4.69 -2.69 -2.49
C PHE A 128 3.72 -1.52 -2.34
N ASP A 129 2.94 -1.56 -1.25
CA ASP A 129 1.86 -0.62 -0.98
C ASP A 129 2.31 0.53 -0.07
N GLU A 130 2.28 1.76 -0.60
CA GLU A 130 2.46 3.01 0.16
C GLU A 130 3.73 3.06 1.04
N LEU A 131 4.91 2.70 0.51
CA LEU A 131 6.16 2.83 1.28
C LEU A 131 6.37 4.27 1.78
N HIS A 132 6.45 4.46 3.09
CA HIS A 132 6.37 5.79 3.69
C HIS A 132 7.23 6.00 4.95
N TRP A 133 7.53 7.27 5.22
CA TRP A 133 7.93 7.72 6.56
C TRP A 133 6.73 7.81 7.49
N TYR A 134 6.92 8.17 8.76
CA TYR A 134 5.82 8.50 9.67
C TYR A 134 4.80 9.48 9.05
N PRO A 135 3.53 9.05 8.81
CA PRO A 135 2.46 9.89 8.24
C PRO A 135 1.90 10.99 9.16
N GLY A 136 2.31 11.05 10.43
CA GLY A 136 1.73 11.98 11.40
C GLY A 136 0.65 11.34 12.27
N ASP A 137 0.27 12.07 13.33
CA ASP A 137 -0.64 11.54 14.37
C ASP A 137 -2.06 11.28 13.84
N LEU A 138 -2.55 12.10 12.90
CA LEU A 138 -3.89 11.94 12.35
C LEU A 138 -4.08 10.56 11.71
N TRP A 139 -3.04 10.02 11.06
CA TRP A 139 -3.09 8.71 10.41
C TRP A 139 -3.13 7.55 11.44
N TYR A 140 -2.32 7.62 12.50
CA TYR A 140 -2.21 6.51 13.46
C TYR A 140 -3.29 6.48 14.54
N ILE A 141 -3.80 7.65 14.95
CA ILE A 141 -4.69 7.75 16.13
C ILE A 141 -5.96 8.56 15.85
N GLY A 142 -6.22 8.94 14.60
CA GLY A 142 -7.45 9.60 14.17
C GLY A 142 -7.67 10.99 14.76
N ARG A 143 -6.63 11.62 15.31
CA ARG A 143 -6.70 12.96 15.92
C ARG A 143 -5.37 13.69 15.86
N ILE A 144 -5.44 15.02 15.77
CA ILE A 144 -4.29 15.92 15.91
C ILE A 144 -3.94 16.02 17.39
N ILE A 145 -2.75 15.59 17.80
CA ILE A 145 -2.26 15.83 19.17
C ILE A 145 -1.58 17.21 19.19
N GLY A 146 -2.33 18.21 19.64
CA GLY A 146 -1.80 19.52 20.04
C GLY A 146 -1.21 20.38 18.90
N PRO A 147 -0.89 21.66 19.20
CA PRO A 147 -0.36 22.62 18.24
C PRO A 147 1.18 22.62 18.10
N ASP A 148 1.90 21.70 18.77
CA ASP A 148 3.35 21.81 18.95
C ASP A 148 4.15 21.08 17.85
N SER A 149 4.78 21.89 16.98
CA SER A 149 5.77 21.56 15.92
C SER A 149 5.31 20.52 14.90
N GLU A 150 5.69 20.69 13.62
CA GLU A 150 5.52 19.64 12.63
C GLU A 150 6.21 18.37 13.14
N ARG A 151 5.43 17.37 13.57
CA ARG A 151 5.92 16.09 14.08
C ARG A 151 6.29 15.21 12.90
N TRP A 152 7.42 15.55 12.27
CA TRP A 152 7.98 14.82 11.13
C TRP A 152 9.16 13.95 11.57
N SER A 153 9.35 12.85 10.85
CA SER A 153 10.51 11.96 10.96
C SER A 153 11.30 11.97 9.65
N CYS A 154 12.58 11.59 9.62
CA CYS A 154 13.35 10.97 10.69
C CYS A 154 14.62 11.78 10.97
N ARG A 155 14.92 11.96 12.26
CA ARG A 155 16.15 12.60 12.79
C ARG A 155 16.95 11.66 13.69
N CYS A 156 16.92 10.35 13.42
CA CYS A 156 17.81 9.43 14.11
C CYS A 156 19.27 9.73 13.74
N ASP A 157 20.22 9.22 14.53
CA ASP A 157 21.66 9.50 14.32
C ASP A 157 22.11 9.15 12.90
N VAL A 158 21.59 8.05 12.33
CA VAL A 158 21.86 7.64 10.94
C VAL A 158 21.38 8.68 9.93
N CYS A 159 20.15 9.18 10.08
CA CYS A 159 19.63 10.21 9.19
C CYS A 159 20.38 11.53 9.31
N LEU A 160 20.77 11.93 10.51
CA LEU A 160 21.55 13.16 10.74
C LEU A 160 22.93 13.07 10.06
N GLU A 161 23.59 11.92 10.17
CA GLU A 161 24.88 11.66 9.52
C GLU A 161 24.75 11.65 7.99
N LEU A 162 23.82 10.87 7.44
CA LEU A 162 23.60 10.79 5.99
C LEU A 162 23.21 12.14 5.37
N PHE A 163 22.41 12.94 6.07
CA PHE A 163 22.06 14.28 5.61
C PHE A 163 23.29 15.19 5.58
N ARG A 164 24.08 15.19 6.67
CA ARG A 164 25.29 16.01 6.74
C ARG A 164 26.30 15.63 5.66
N ASP A 165 26.43 14.35 5.37
CA ASP A 165 27.32 13.86 4.31
C ASP A 165 26.84 14.29 2.93
N ARG A 166 25.52 14.36 2.70
CA ARG A 166 24.93 14.79 1.42
C ARG A 166 24.98 16.31 1.20
N TYR A 167 24.60 17.10 2.21
CA TYR A 167 24.42 18.55 2.08
C TYR A 167 25.58 19.37 2.65
N GLY A 168 26.48 18.76 3.41
CA GLY A 168 27.66 19.42 3.98
C GLY A 168 27.38 20.28 5.21
N HIS A 169 26.17 20.21 5.79
CA HIS A 169 25.79 20.89 7.01
C HIS A 169 24.80 20.07 7.86
N GLU A 170 24.58 20.50 9.10
CA GLU A 170 23.63 19.85 10.00
C GLU A 170 22.19 19.90 9.47
N MET A 171 21.43 18.82 9.71
CA MET A 171 20.03 18.72 9.29
C MET A 171 19.15 19.73 10.08
N PRO A 172 18.42 20.63 9.41
CA PRO A 172 17.52 21.60 10.05
C PRO A 172 16.40 20.92 10.83
N ALA A 173 15.97 21.51 11.96
CA ALA A 173 14.87 20.96 12.79
C ALA A 173 13.47 21.18 12.17
N VAL A 174 13.39 21.95 11.08
CA VAL A 174 12.18 22.23 10.32
C VAL A 174 12.15 21.37 9.06
N LEU A 175 10.95 21.03 8.56
CA LEU A 175 10.78 20.25 7.34
C LEU A 175 10.87 21.15 6.09
N ASP A 176 12.07 21.62 5.80
CA ASP A 176 12.37 22.38 4.59
C ASP A 176 12.54 21.50 3.34
N ASP A 177 12.80 22.14 2.19
CA ASP A 177 12.91 21.47 0.89
C ASP A 177 14.07 20.46 0.84
N GLU A 178 15.19 20.71 1.53
CA GLU A 178 16.32 19.78 1.57
C GLU A 178 15.97 18.54 2.40
N VAL A 179 15.31 18.72 3.54
CA VAL A 179 14.83 17.61 4.37
C VAL A 179 13.78 16.79 3.61
N ARG A 180 12.85 17.45 2.88
CA ARG A 180 11.86 16.76 2.03
C ARG A 180 12.54 15.95 0.93
N ALA A 181 13.49 16.54 0.21
CA ALA A 181 14.25 15.85 -0.82
C ALA A 181 15.09 14.67 -0.26
N PHE A 182 15.70 14.84 0.91
CA PHE A 182 16.41 13.77 1.61
C PHE A 182 15.49 12.59 1.93
N ARG A 183 14.30 12.87 2.49
CA ARG A 183 13.30 11.86 2.83
C ARG A 183 12.77 11.15 1.59
N GLN A 184 12.50 11.90 0.52
CA GLN A 184 11.98 11.34 -0.73
C GLN A 184 13.03 10.43 -1.40
N GLN A 185 14.32 10.79 -1.32
CA GLN A 185 15.40 9.93 -1.80
C GLN A 185 15.44 8.60 -1.05
N ALA A 186 15.29 8.60 0.27
CA ALA A 186 15.32 7.35 1.04
C ALA A 186 14.17 6.40 0.68
N VAL A 187 12.97 6.93 0.42
CA VAL A 187 11.84 6.12 -0.09
C VAL A 187 12.23 5.52 -1.43
N TYR A 188 12.75 6.34 -2.36
CA TYR A 188 13.21 5.87 -3.67
C TYR A 188 14.30 4.80 -3.57
N ASP A 189 15.32 4.99 -2.74
CA ASP A 189 16.45 4.06 -2.59
C ASP A 189 15.98 2.70 -2.06
N VAL A 190 15.08 2.70 -1.06
CA VAL A 190 14.46 1.45 -0.58
C VAL A 190 13.62 0.80 -1.67
N THR A 191 12.79 1.56 -2.40
CA THR A 191 11.97 1.00 -3.48
C THR A 191 12.82 0.39 -4.61
N VAL A 192 13.93 1.04 -5.01
CA VAL A 192 14.89 0.49 -5.97
C VAL A 192 15.44 -0.85 -5.49
N ASP A 193 15.82 -0.92 -4.23
CA ASP A 193 16.38 -2.13 -3.65
C ASP A 193 15.35 -3.26 -3.61
N LEU A 194 14.13 -3.02 -3.10
CA LEU A 194 13.08 -4.05 -3.01
C LEU A 194 12.66 -4.59 -4.38
N ILE A 195 12.45 -3.70 -5.36
CA ILE A 195 12.11 -4.09 -6.74
C ILE A 195 13.28 -4.87 -7.36
N GLY A 196 14.51 -4.38 -7.21
CA GLY A 196 15.69 -5.06 -7.73
C GLY A 196 15.87 -6.46 -7.11
N TYR A 197 15.63 -6.58 -5.80
CA TYR A 197 15.73 -7.83 -5.07
C TYR A 197 14.66 -8.84 -5.51
N GLY A 198 13.39 -8.41 -5.58
CA GLY A 198 12.29 -9.24 -6.08
C GLY A 198 12.51 -9.67 -7.54
N HIS A 199 12.88 -8.73 -8.41
CA HIS A 199 13.17 -9.02 -9.82
C HIS A 199 14.30 -10.05 -10.00
N ALA A 200 15.36 -9.98 -9.18
CA ALA A 200 16.46 -10.94 -9.22
C ALA A 200 16.03 -12.37 -8.84
N GLN A 201 14.92 -12.53 -8.12
CA GLN A 201 14.30 -13.82 -7.80
C GLN A 201 13.30 -14.30 -8.85
N GLY A 202 13.05 -13.49 -9.90
CA GLY A 202 12.16 -13.84 -11.01
C GLY A 202 10.67 -13.65 -10.71
N VAL A 203 10.32 -12.89 -9.66
CA VAL A 203 8.94 -12.49 -9.37
C VAL A 203 8.64 -11.09 -9.90
N ARG A 204 7.38 -10.83 -10.22
CA ARG A 204 6.95 -9.51 -10.68
C ARG A 204 6.83 -8.52 -9.53
N ASN A 205 6.98 -7.24 -9.81
CA ASN A 205 6.91 -6.16 -8.83
C ASN A 205 5.87 -5.11 -9.22
N GLY A 206 4.89 -4.92 -8.34
CA GLY A 206 3.95 -3.83 -8.35
C GLY A 206 4.33 -2.75 -7.35
N LEU A 207 4.10 -1.49 -7.71
CA LEU A 207 4.27 -0.37 -6.81
C LEU A 207 2.99 0.47 -6.77
N CYS A 208 2.45 0.68 -5.57
CA CYS A 208 1.40 1.65 -5.31
C CYS A 208 1.99 2.81 -4.52
N LEU A 209 1.86 4.02 -5.07
CA LEU A 209 2.23 5.24 -4.36
C LEU A 209 1.00 6.05 -4.02
N LEU A 210 1.08 6.73 -2.89
CA LEU A 210 0.05 7.63 -2.39
C LEU A 210 -0.41 8.65 -3.45
N PRO A 211 -1.72 8.92 -3.54
CA PRO A 211 -2.32 9.83 -4.52
C PRO A 211 -1.88 11.28 -4.33
N HIS A 212 -1.91 12.04 -5.43
CA HIS A 212 -1.72 13.48 -5.39
C HIS A 212 -2.90 14.19 -4.70
N GLY A 213 -2.60 15.29 -4.02
CA GLY A 213 -3.63 16.14 -3.38
C GLY A 213 -4.11 15.64 -2.01
N MET A 214 -3.40 14.67 -1.42
CA MET A 214 -3.65 14.23 -0.06
C MET A 214 -3.45 15.34 0.97
N THR A 215 -4.16 15.20 2.10
CA THR A 215 -4.03 16.09 3.26
C THR A 215 -2.82 15.80 4.15
N PHE A 216 -2.08 14.73 3.86
CA PHE A 216 -0.91 14.29 4.64
C PHE A 216 0.41 14.67 3.94
N ASP A 217 0.81 15.93 4.08
CA ASP A 217 2.04 16.49 3.48
C ASP A 217 3.35 15.84 3.96
N LEU A 218 3.29 14.94 4.96
CA LEU A 218 4.44 14.26 5.54
C LEU A 218 4.87 13.02 4.76
N VAL A 219 3.99 12.39 3.98
CA VAL A 219 4.28 11.11 3.30
C VAL A 219 4.17 11.19 1.80
N GLY A 220 3.70 12.32 1.27
CA GLY A 220 3.56 12.52 -0.17
C GLY A 220 4.90 12.35 -0.90
N VAL A 221 4.85 11.54 -1.95
CA VAL A 221 5.88 11.50 -3.01
C VAL A 221 5.33 12.36 -4.15
N PRO A 222 5.66 13.66 -4.22
CA PRO A 222 5.04 14.57 -5.19
C PRO A 222 5.40 14.27 -6.66
N ASP A 223 6.51 13.58 -6.90
CA ASP A 223 6.94 13.19 -8.24
C ASP A 223 7.12 11.67 -8.30
N TRP A 224 6.25 11.01 -9.06
CA TRP A 224 6.29 9.57 -9.31
C TRP A 224 7.28 9.19 -10.42
N THR A 225 7.74 10.16 -11.23
CA THR A 225 8.56 9.92 -12.44
C THR A 225 9.78 9.03 -12.20
N PRO A 226 10.60 9.24 -11.14
CA PRO A 226 11.77 8.39 -10.91
C PRO A 226 11.41 6.92 -10.68
N PHE A 227 10.26 6.65 -10.03
CA PHE A 227 9.85 5.30 -9.66
C PHE A 227 9.49 4.45 -10.88
N LEU A 228 8.86 5.05 -11.89
CA LEU A 228 8.51 4.36 -13.15
C LEU A 228 9.73 3.98 -13.98
N GLN A 229 10.92 4.49 -13.65
CA GLN A 229 12.18 4.18 -14.32
C GLN A 229 12.96 3.05 -13.65
N ILE A 230 12.49 2.52 -12.51
CA ILE A 230 13.18 1.48 -11.76
C ILE A 230 13.17 0.18 -12.58
N PRO A 231 14.35 -0.38 -12.93
CA PRO A 231 14.42 -1.66 -13.62
C PRO A 231 13.80 -2.78 -12.77
N GLY A 232 12.90 -3.56 -13.38
CA GLY A 232 12.20 -4.66 -12.70
C GLY A 232 10.82 -4.30 -12.15
N LEU A 233 10.35 -3.05 -12.33
CA LEU A 233 8.96 -2.67 -12.08
C LEU A 233 8.06 -3.20 -13.20
N ASP A 234 7.02 -3.95 -12.84
CA ASP A 234 6.11 -4.61 -13.77
C ASP A 234 4.75 -3.92 -13.90
N PHE A 235 4.29 -3.21 -12.86
CA PHE A 235 3.07 -2.40 -12.90
C PHE A 235 3.09 -1.32 -11.82
N PHE A 236 2.35 -0.23 -12.07
CA PHE A 236 2.28 0.91 -11.18
C PHE A 236 0.84 1.39 -10.97
N GLY A 237 0.54 1.82 -9.75
CA GLY A 237 -0.77 2.37 -9.40
C GLY A 237 -0.76 3.40 -8.28
N THR A 238 -1.97 3.85 -7.96
CA THR A 238 -2.29 4.74 -6.83
C THR A 238 -3.70 4.42 -6.34
N ASP A 239 -4.07 5.02 -5.22
CA ASP A 239 -5.25 4.63 -4.46
C ASP A 239 -6.01 5.82 -3.81
N PRO A 240 -6.73 6.62 -4.62
CA PRO A 240 -7.39 7.83 -4.15
C PRO A 240 -8.68 7.54 -3.38
N TYR A 241 -8.54 7.22 -2.09
CA TYR A 241 -9.66 7.01 -1.17
C TYR A 241 -10.22 8.33 -0.63
N TRP A 242 -11.41 8.70 -1.06
CA TRP A 242 -12.05 9.98 -0.72
C TRP A 242 -12.70 10.01 0.67
N ARG A 243 -12.87 8.85 1.31
CA ARG A 243 -13.36 8.68 2.69
C ARG A 243 -12.26 8.23 3.66
N ALA A 244 -11.01 8.06 3.22
CA ALA A 244 -9.90 7.73 4.10
C ALA A 244 -9.33 9.00 4.73
N GLY A 245 -9.41 9.14 6.04
CA GLY A 245 -8.95 10.35 6.75
C GLY A 245 -9.91 11.54 6.59
N ALA A 246 -9.42 12.65 6.01
CA ALA A 246 -10.24 13.84 5.79
C ALA A 246 -11.11 13.65 4.54
N GLU A 247 -12.43 13.69 4.70
CA GLU A 247 -13.36 13.51 3.58
C GLU A 247 -13.17 14.59 2.50
N VAL A 248 -13.00 14.14 1.26
CA VAL A 248 -12.90 14.99 0.07
C VAL A 248 -13.97 14.60 -0.96
N PRO A 249 -14.33 15.51 -1.90
CA PRO A 249 -15.26 15.16 -2.97
C PRO A 249 -14.72 14.04 -3.88
N LEU A 250 -15.54 13.00 -4.12
CA LEU A 250 -15.20 11.83 -4.94
C LEU A 250 -14.56 12.18 -6.29
N GLU A 251 -15.33 12.73 -7.25
CA GLU A 251 -14.82 12.88 -8.63
C GLU A 251 -13.64 13.85 -8.75
N PRO A 252 -13.64 15.02 -8.07
CA PRO A 252 -12.50 15.93 -8.08
C PRO A 252 -11.21 15.34 -7.51
N TYR A 253 -11.28 14.23 -6.77
CA TYR A 253 -10.12 13.54 -6.22
C TYR A 253 -9.72 12.30 -7.03
N VAL A 254 -10.70 11.47 -7.39
CA VAL A 254 -10.46 10.20 -8.10
C VAL A 254 -10.04 10.43 -9.56
N ARG A 255 -10.74 11.30 -10.29
CA ARG A 255 -10.50 11.47 -11.74
C ARG A 255 -9.10 12.01 -12.06
N PRO A 256 -8.59 13.06 -11.38
CA PRO A 256 -7.25 13.56 -11.67
C PRO A 256 -6.15 12.54 -11.36
N ASN A 257 -6.32 11.74 -10.30
CA ASN A 257 -5.36 10.69 -9.95
C ASN A 257 -5.37 9.54 -10.97
N ALA A 258 -6.55 9.11 -11.45
CA ALA A 258 -6.64 8.11 -12.54
C ALA A 258 -5.97 8.62 -13.83
N ALA A 259 -6.23 9.88 -14.20
CA ALA A 259 -5.61 10.50 -15.36
C ALA A 259 -4.08 10.59 -15.23
N ALA A 260 -3.57 10.94 -14.05
CA ALA A 260 -2.14 11.04 -13.76
C ALA A 260 -1.44 9.67 -13.86
N VAL A 261 -2.04 8.61 -13.29
CA VAL A 261 -1.52 7.24 -13.41
C VAL A 261 -1.50 6.80 -14.88
N ARG A 262 -2.61 6.98 -15.62
CA ARG A 262 -2.64 6.64 -17.05
C ARG A 262 -1.52 7.35 -17.82
N GLU A 263 -1.36 8.66 -17.63
CA GLU A 263 -0.36 9.46 -18.35
C GLU A 263 1.08 9.03 -18.08
N ILE A 264 1.44 8.83 -16.81
CA ILE A 264 2.80 8.46 -16.45
C ILE A 264 3.13 7.03 -16.89
N CYS A 265 2.20 6.08 -16.68
CA CYS A 265 2.34 4.70 -17.13
C CYS A 265 2.50 4.61 -18.66
N ALA A 266 1.68 5.37 -19.42
CA ALA A 266 1.79 5.41 -20.88
C ALA A 266 3.14 6.01 -21.34
N THR A 267 3.68 6.99 -20.61
CA THR A 267 4.97 7.62 -20.92
C THR A 267 6.13 6.63 -20.79
N PHE A 268 6.11 5.78 -19.76
CA PHE A 268 7.18 4.82 -19.47
C PHE A 268 6.92 3.41 -20.01
N GLY A 269 5.73 3.15 -20.56
CA GLY A 269 5.35 1.82 -21.06
C GLY A 269 5.13 0.79 -19.94
N VAL A 270 4.75 1.26 -18.74
CA VAL A 270 4.46 0.41 -17.58
C VAL A 270 2.94 0.18 -17.50
N PRO A 271 2.46 -1.06 -17.31
CA PRO A 271 1.06 -1.34 -17.05
C PRO A 271 0.49 -0.55 -15.87
N ASN A 272 -0.75 -0.06 -16.02
CA ASN A 272 -1.41 0.77 -15.03
C ASN A 272 -2.36 -0.05 -14.15
N GLN A 273 -2.40 0.26 -12.85
CA GLN A 273 -3.31 -0.30 -11.86
C GLN A 273 -3.98 0.82 -11.07
N PHE A 274 -5.23 0.63 -10.68
CA PHE A 274 -5.97 1.59 -9.85
C PHE A 274 -6.72 0.91 -8.71
N TRP A 275 -6.64 1.49 -7.52
CA TRP A 275 -7.29 0.94 -6.34
C TRP A 275 -8.57 1.69 -5.97
N ILE A 276 -9.63 0.93 -5.73
CA ILE A 276 -10.98 1.40 -5.44
C ILE A 276 -11.29 1.24 -3.95
N GLN A 277 -11.80 2.30 -3.33
CA GLN A 277 -12.34 2.24 -1.97
C GLN A 277 -13.67 1.47 -1.96
N GLY A 278 -13.63 0.24 -1.46
CA GLY A 278 -14.80 -0.61 -1.19
C GLY A 278 -15.17 -0.68 0.29
N TYR A 279 -14.65 0.21 1.13
CA TYR A 279 -14.80 0.20 2.59
C TYR A 279 -15.13 1.60 3.13
N ASN A 280 -15.53 1.71 4.40
CA ASN A 280 -15.85 2.96 5.08
C ASN A 280 -16.86 3.87 4.33
N LEU A 281 -17.79 3.26 3.58
CA LEU A 281 -18.86 3.98 2.89
C LEU A 281 -20.09 4.09 3.79
N PRO A 282 -20.63 5.29 4.07
CA PRO A 282 -21.86 5.43 4.82
C PRO A 282 -23.05 4.74 4.15
N ASN A 283 -24.08 4.40 4.94
CA ASN A 283 -25.35 3.89 4.41
C ASN A 283 -25.92 4.84 3.34
N GLY A 284 -26.23 4.30 2.16
CA GLY A 284 -26.74 5.06 1.01
C GLY A 284 -25.65 5.72 0.15
N ALA A 285 -24.37 5.53 0.47
CA ALA A 285 -23.23 6.01 -0.31
C ALA A 285 -22.49 4.87 -1.06
N GLU A 286 -23.04 3.65 -1.07
CA GLU A 286 -22.41 2.48 -1.70
C GLU A 286 -22.21 2.67 -3.22
N TRP A 287 -23.06 3.50 -3.84
CA TRP A 287 -22.94 3.90 -5.25
C TRP A 287 -21.63 4.65 -5.56
N GLU A 288 -20.97 5.25 -4.56
CA GLU A 288 -19.72 6.00 -4.75
C GLU A 288 -18.60 5.07 -5.26
N ALA A 289 -18.54 3.81 -4.81
CA ALA A 289 -17.57 2.83 -5.30
C ALA A 289 -17.80 2.46 -6.76
N ALA A 290 -19.07 2.26 -7.17
CA ALA A 290 -19.41 2.03 -8.57
C ALA A 290 -19.02 3.23 -9.44
N ARG A 291 -19.26 4.45 -8.94
CA ARG A 291 -18.86 5.67 -9.66
C ARG A 291 -17.34 5.82 -9.77
N ALA A 292 -16.59 5.44 -8.75
CA ALA A 292 -15.12 5.42 -8.82
C ALA A 292 -14.59 4.45 -9.89
N ILE A 293 -15.20 3.26 -10.00
CA ILE A 293 -14.89 2.27 -11.04
C ILE A 293 -15.19 2.85 -12.43
N GLU A 294 -16.37 3.45 -12.63
CA GLU A 294 -16.72 4.11 -13.89
C GLU A 294 -15.70 5.17 -14.29
N ILE A 295 -15.29 6.03 -13.35
CA ILE A 295 -14.27 7.06 -13.58
C ILE A 295 -12.95 6.44 -14.00
N ALA A 296 -12.48 5.39 -13.30
CA ALA A 296 -11.23 4.73 -13.64
C ALA A 296 -11.25 4.13 -15.06
N VAL A 297 -12.37 3.51 -15.45
CA VAL A 297 -12.58 2.99 -16.81
C VAL A 297 -12.63 4.12 -17.85
N GLU A 298 -13.38 5.19 -17.59
CA GLU A 298 -13.45 6.38 -18.45
C GLU A 298 -12.06 7.01 -18.68
N GLU A 299 -11.20 6.98 -17.65
CA GLU A 299 -9.82 7.46 -17.71
C GLU A 299 -8.83 6.43 -18.28
N GLY A 300 -9.30 5.26 -18.74
CA GLY A 300 -8.48 4.29 -19.47
C GLY A 300 -7.61 3.38 -18.61
N MET A 301 -7.98 3.19 -17.34
CA MET A 301 -7.35 2.16 -16.50
C MET A 301 -7.67 0.76 -17.03
N THR A 302 -6.72 -0.18 -16.91
CA THR A 302 -6.86 -1.54 -17.44
C THR A 302 -6.73 -2.66 -16.40
N ASP A 303 -6.26 -2.31 -15.20
CA ASP A 303 -6.22 -3.18 -14.03
C ASP A 303 -6.84 -2.43 -12.84
N LEU A 304 -7.91 -2.98 -12.26
CA LEU A 304 -8.62 -2.39 -11.12
C LEU A 304 -8.59 -3.35 -9.94
N ALA A 305 -8.11 -2.87 -8.79
CA ALA A 305 -8.16 -3.61 -7.54
C ALA A 305 -9.08 -2.92 -6.53
N VAL A 306 -9.64 -3.68 -5.59
CA VAL A 306 -10.51 -3.14 -4.53
C VAL A 306 -10.00 -3.50 -3.14
N TRP A 307 -9.95 -2.50 -2.26
CA TRP A 307 -9.87 -2.70 -0.82
C TRP A 307 -11.28 -2.74 -0.25
N ALA A 308 -11.74 -3.81 0.39
CA ALA A 308 -11.18 -5.16 0.35
C ALA A 308 -12.32 -6.17 0.24
N TYR A 309 -12.01 -7.47 0.27
CA TYR A 309 -13.02 -8.53 0.26
C TYR A 309 -14.14 -8.26 1.30
N ARG A 310 -15.40 -8.39 0.86
CA ARG A 310 -16.60 -8.08 1.64
C ARG A 310 -16.54 -6.72 2.36
N GLY A 311 -16.02 -5.69 1.71
CA GLY A 311 -15.96 -4.33 2.24
C GLY A 311 -15.23 -4.22 3.58
N CYS A 312 -14.10 -4.93 3.72
CA CYS A 312 -13.32 -5.00 4.96
C CYS A 312 -14.11 -5.58 6.16
N GLU A 313 -15.00 -6.55 5.94
CA GLU A 313 -15.79 -7.20 7.00
C GLU A 313 -14.94 -7.71 8.18
N ALA A 314 -13.69 -8.09 7.93
CA ALA A 314 -12.76 -8.52 8.97
C ALA A 314 -12.33 -7.42 9.97
N MET A 315 -12.55 -6.14 9.66
CA MET A 315 -12.10 -5.02 10.49
C MET A 315 -13.19 -3.97 10.69
N SER A 316 -13.78 -3.97 11.89
CA SER A 316 -14.93 -3.11 12.21
C SER A 316 -14.67 -1.61 12.17
N ALA A 317 -13.42 -1.17 12.25
CA ALA A 317 -13.05 0.23 12.10
C ALA A 317 -13.24 0.74 10.65
N LEU A 318 -13.29 -0.18 9.68
CA LEU A 318 -13.39 0.13 8.25
C LEU A 318 -14.72 -0.32 7.64
N TRP A 319 -15.65 -0.82 8.45
CA TRP A 319 -16.93 -1.31 7.92
C TRP A 319 -17.68 -0.21 7.16
N PRO A 320 -18.23 -0.51 5.98
CA PRO A 320 -19.28 0.32 5.42
C PRO A 320 -20.54 0.22 6.28
N GLY A 321 -21.48 1.15 6.08
CA GLY A 321 -22.79 1.13 6.73
C GLY A 321 -23.57 -0.16 6.45
N ASN A 322 -23.35 -0.77 5.27
CA ASN A 322 -23.92 -2.04 4.86
C ASN A 322 -22.93 -2.85 4.00
N ILE A 323 -22.32 -3.87 4.62
CA ILE A 323 -21.31 -4.74 3.99
C ILE A 323 -21.81 -5.41 2.72
N ASP A 324 -22.98 -6.05 2.77
CA ASP A 324 -23.49 -6.83 1.64
C ASP A 324 -23.81 -5.92 0.45
N THR A 325 -24.47 -4.77 0.70
CA THR A 325 -24.79 -3.81 -0.38
C THR A 325 -23.55 -3.18 -0.98
N THR A 326 -22.54 -2.86 -0.18
CA THR A 326 -21.24 -2.37 -0.69
C THR A 326 -20.56 -3.42 -1.56
N TRP A 327 -20.44 -4.66 -1.07
CA TRP A 327 -19.78 -5.74 -1.80
C TRP A 327 -20.48 -6.06 -3.12
N GLU A 328 -21.81 -6.24 -3.10
CA GLU A 328 -22.61 -6.49 -4.30
C GLU A 328 -22.48 -5.35 -5.33
N THR A 329 -22.41 -4.10 -4.86
CA THR A 329 -22.27 -2.93 -5.72
C THR A 329 -20.90 -2.89 -6.40
N VAL A 330 -19.83 -3.16 -5.66
CA VAL A 330 -18.46 -3.25 -6.20
C VAL A 330 -18.35 -4.37 -7.23
N VAL A 331 -18.76 -5.60 -6.86
CA VAL A 331 -18.66 -6.77 -7.75
C VAL A 331 -19.43 -6.54 -9.05
N ARG A 332 -20.68 -6.05 -8.96
CA ARG A 332 -21.48 -5.76 -10.16
C ARG A 332 -20.83 -4.68 -11.03
N ALA A 333 -20.26 -3.64 -10.44
CA ALA A 333 -19.61 -2.57 -11.19
C ALA A 333 -18.34 -3.06 -11.91
N LEU A 334 -17.52 -3.88 -11.26
CA LEU A 334 -16.34 -4.50 -11.88
C LEU A 334 -16.72 -5.47 -13.01
N GLN A 335 -17.76 -6.29 -12.83
CA GLN A 335 -18.26 -7.18 -13.88
C GLN A 335 -18.76 -6.39 -15.10
N ASN A 336 -19.51 -5.32 -14.89
CA ASN A 336 -19.96 -4.44 -15.98
C ASN A 336 -18.77 -3.79 -16.71
N ALA A 337 -17.72 -3.40 -15.98
CA ALA A 337 -16.51 -2.84 -16.58
C ALA A 337 -15.78 -3.85 -17.48
N ASN A 338 -15.75 -5.13 -17.09
CA ASN A 338 -15.19 -6.21 -17.89
C ASN A 338 -15.98 -6.48 -19.18
N ASP A 339 -17.31 -6.39 -19.14
CA ASP A 339 -18.17 -6.62 -20.32
C ASP A 339 -18.11 -5.47 -21.35
N CYS A 340 -17.72 -4.26 -20.91
CA CYS A 340 -17.61 -3.07 -21.75
C CYS A 340 -16.21 -2.85 -22.34
N SER A 341 -15.17 -3.52 -21.81
CA SER A 341 -13.77 -3.43 -22.26
C SER A 341 -13.43 -4.49 -23.30
#